data_AF-A0A1Q3A2A4-F1
#
_entry.id   AF-A0A1Q3A2A4-F1
#
_cell.length_a   1.000
_cell.length_b   1.000
_cell.length_c   1.000
_cell.angle_alpha   90.00
_cell.angle_beta   90.00
_cell.angle_gamma   90.00
#
_symmetry.space_group_name_H-M   'P 1'
#
loop_
_entity.id
_entity.type
_entity.pdbx_description
1 polymer ?
#
loop_
_entity_poly.entity_id
_entity_poly.type
_entity_poly.pdbx_seq_one_letter_code
_entity_poly.pdbx_strand_id
1 'polypeptide(L)'
;MAPKKRVATEDPVPKSSKKGRKHDVFESQDIWKNLDRIRTKNAKAGSIIPNSYLFVPIFSDPGDYELCINALHEFVDSGKLKLQSCDDCVIPGYVCLQDFSLMDCCLVLSILFGYKNKKWISPNNSKNFFTIPKGLNVSGTFYLPSSCTGYNVRTVPTLRESQFQTHYNFKEYYISSTSLSQIVQSLVTFFHSIKFGKSSKVTSSCFSKALNQIYQTMDLGVKELPFLGEALYNPTNLTKINLPSIEKSKNNLQSYAQKLIKYNAALEPSSSSSSKNEKQTTSTHSTTRQNTPSRTNSGTGSSVNTTTHGSRPNFMTQDQIKQHCVATIKASQEVVKAKSPYQILKTYVKCPRQGYIDKVYQNLNDLRAQTNCNIVVLNLNNLHESRPWFDSLNVSNFTTYAQQPHPSTVRVVSIGGIGEHVQKALELIYKILLQENVHV
;
A
#
# COMPACT_ATOMS: atom_id res chain seq x y z
N MET A 1 28.22 -11.15 86.52
CA MET A 1 28.82 -11.11 85.18
C MET A 1 28.19 -12.22 84.35
N ALA A 2 27.38 -11.85 83.36
CA ALA A 2 26.75 -12.76 82.40
C ALA A 2 26.92 -12.16 80.99
N PRO A 3 27.18 -12.97 79.95
CA PRO A 3 27.72 -12.49 78.69
C PRO A 3 26.66 -11.86 77.78
N LYS A 4 27.10 -10.84 77.03
CA LYS A 4 26.33 -10.06 76.05
C LYS A 4 25.82 -10.93 74.89
N LYS A 5 24.53 -10.79 74.57
CA LYS A 5 23.87 -11.27 73.35
C LYS A 5 24.61 -10.76 72.10
N ARG A 6 25.03 -11.68 71.21
CA ARG A 6 25.43 -11.35 69.84
C ARG A 6 24.18 -11.07 69.01
N VAL A 7 24.13 -9.87 68.42
CA VAL A 7 23.19 -9.47 67.37
C VAL A 7 23.73 -10.01 66.05
N ALA A 8 22.92 -10.78 65.31
CA ALA A 8 23.22 -11.17 63.95
C ALA A 8 22.91 -10.00 63.02
N THR A 9 23.94 -9.50 62.34
CA THR A 9 23.83 -8.54 61.23
C THR A 9 23.11 -9.20 60.06
N GLU A 10 21.98 -8.61 59.65
CA GLU A 10 21.28 -8.96 58.40
C GLU A 10 22.12 -8.51 57.20
N ASP A 11 22.46 -9.46 56.32
CA ASP A 11 22.97 -9.15 54.99
C ASP A 11 21.88 -8.47 54.13
N PRO A 12 22.20 -7.41 53.37
CA PRO A 12 21.20 -6.73 52.56
C PRO A 12 20.79 -7.63 51.38
N VAL A 13 19.52 -8.00 51.36
CA VAL A 13 18.86 -8.67 50.23
C VAL A 13 19.13 -7.90 48.94
N PRO A 14 19.58 -8.55 47.85
CA PRO A 14 19.83 -7.86 46.58
C PRO A 14 18.52 -7.28 46.06
N LYS A 15 18.46 -5.95 45.90
CA LYS A 15 17.36 -5.27 45.23
C LYS A 15 17.26 -5.82 43.81
N SER A 16 16.16 -6.53 43.53
CA SER A 16 15.82 -6.94 42.16
C SER A 16 15.76 -5.69 41.29
N SER A 17 16.66 -5.62 40.31
CA SER A 17 16.63 -4.58 39.30
C SER A 17 15.32 -4.71 38.55
N LYS A 18 14.56 -3.59 38.46
CA LYS A 18 13.38 -3.47 37.61
C LYS A 18 13.81 -3.69 36.15
N LYS A 19 13.88 -4.94 35.71
CA LYS A 19 13.83 -5.30 34.30
C LYS A 19 12.52 -4.73 33.77
N GLY A 20 12.63 -3.83 32.79
CA GLY A 20 11.50 -3.13 32.19
C GLY A 20 10.37 -4.12 31.89
N ARG A 21 9.22 -3.91 32.53
CA ARG A 21 7.97 -4.54 32.10
C ARG A 21 7.79 -4.14 30.65
N LYS A 22 7.98 -5.08 29.72
CA LYS A 22 7.36 -4.98 28.39
C LYS A 22 5.89 -4.71 28.67
N HIS A 23 5.37 -3.59 28.17
CA HIS A 23 3.93 -3.37 28.19
C HIS A 23 3.29 -4.54 27.44
N ASP A 24 2.69 -5.48 28.17
CA ASP A 24 1.82 -6.46 27.53
C ASP A 24 0.70 -5.68 26.84
N VAL A 25 0.71 -5.73 25.51
CA VAL A 25 -0.35 -5.17 24.70
C VAL A 25 -1.56 -6.05 24.97
N PHE A 26 -2.49 -5.55 25.78
CA PHE A 26 -3.75 -6.23 26.04
C PHE A 26 -4.48 -6.49 24.72
N GLU A 27 -4.75 -7.76 24.43
CA GLU A 27 -5.56 -8.20 23.31
C GLU A 27 -6.68 -9.09 23.81
N SER A 28 -7.92 -8.72 23.48
CA SER A 28 -9.12 -9.48 23.76
C SER A 28 -10.08 -9.32 22.57
N GLN A 29 -10.70 -10.43 22.18
CA GLN A 29 -11.79 -10.44 21.19
C GLN A 29 -13.17 -10.33 21.85
N ASP A 30 -13.20 -10.23 23.17
CA ASP A 30 -14.41 -10.00 23.96
C ASP A 30 -14.69 -8.49 24.02
N ILE A 31 -15.82 -8.08 23.44
CA ILE A 31 -16.23 -6.67 23.38
C ILE A 31 -16.40 -6.06 24.77
N TRP A 32 -16.95 -6.81 25.72
CA TRP A 32 -17.25 -6.32 27.07
C TRP A 32 -15.97 -6.04 27.84
N LYS A 33 -14.98 -6.95 27.78
CA LYS A 33 -13.66 -6.72 28.38
C LYS A 33 -12.95 -5.50 27.80
N ASN A 34 -13.13 -5.23 26.51
CA ASN A 34 -12.58 -4.03 25.89
C ASN A 34 -13.31 -2.77 26.38
N LEU A 35 -14.64 -2.79 26.47
CA LEU A 35 -15.44 -1.66 26.96
C LEU A 35 -15.18 -1.33 28.44
N ASP A 36 -15.08 -2.33 29.31
CA ASP A 36 -14.74 -2.12 30.73
C ASP A 36 -13.36 -1.48 30.89
N ARG A 37 -12.41 -1.85 30.02
CA ARG A 37 -11.10 -1.22 29.97
C ARG A 37 -11.17 0.25 29.54
N ILE A 38 -12.07 0.60 28.63
CA ILE A 38 -12.31 2.01 28.26
C ILE A 38 -12.88 2.76 29.45
N ARG A 39 -13.89 2.19 30.11
CA ARG A 39 -14.58 2.77 31.27
C ARG A 39 -13.61 3.08 32.41
N THR A 40 -12.69 2.16 32.70
CA THR A 40 -11.68 2.32 33.76
C THR A 40 -10.60 3.34 33.40
N LYS A 41 -10.22 3.46 32.13
CA LYS A 41 -9.15 4.38 31.69
C LYS A 41 -9.62 5.80 31.39
N ASN A 42 -10.89 5.98 31.05
CA ASN A 42 -11.44 7.26 30.61
C ASN A 42 -12.62 7.63 31.50
N ALA A 43 -12.40 8.53 32.46
CA ALA A 43 -13.42 8.97 33.42
C ALA A 43 -14.69 9.56 32.76
N LYS A 44 -14.57 10.07 31.53
CA LYS A 44 -15.67 10.63 30.73
C LYS A 44 -16.12 9.72 29.57
N ALA A 45 -15.81 8.42 29.61
CA ALA A 45 -16.16 7.50 28.52
C ALA A 45 -17.67 7.40 28.27
N GLY A 46 -18.47 7.47 29.33
CA GLY A 46 -19.93 7.39 29.25
C GLY A 46 -20.63 8.73 29.04
N SER A 47 -19.92 9.86 29.07
CA SER A 47 -20.55 11.16 28.83
C SER A 47 -20.85 11.34 27.34
N ILE A 48 -21.99 11.94 27.04
CA ILE A 48 -22.43 12.26 25.68
C ILE A 48 -21.43 13.24 25.04
N ILE A 49 -21.05 12.96 23.80
CA ILE A 49 -20.30 13.88 22.95
C ILE A 49 -21.34 14.81 22.29
N PRO A 50 -21.31 16.13 22.55
CA PRO A 50 -22.36 17.03 22.09
C PRO A 50 -22.38 17.17 20.58
N ASN A 51 -23.58 17.22 19.98
CA ASN A 51 -23.80 17.32 18.53
C ASN A 51 -23.15 16.19 17.72
N SER A 52 -22.92 15.04 18.34
CA SER A 52 -22.25 13.92 17.68
C SER A 52 -23.23 13.22 16.73
N TYR A 53 -22.77 13.00 15.49
CA TYR A 53 -23.49 12.25 14.47
C TYR A 53 -22.51 11.33 13.75
N LEU A 54 -22.91 10.09 13.59
CA LEU A 54 -22.16 9.07 12.89
C LEU A 54 -23.11 8.26 12.01
N PHE A 55 -22.68 7.98 10.79
CA PHE A 55 -23.47 7.26 9.82
C PHE A 55 -22.69 6.04 9.28
N VAL A 56 -23.36 4.90 9.16
CA VAL A 56 -22.80 3.68 8.55
C VAL A 56 -23.74 3.26 7.42
N PRO A 57 -23.31 3.33 6.14
CA PRO A 57 -24.15 2.89 5.03
C PRO A 57 -24.31 1.37 5.05
N ILE A 58 -25.53 0.92 4.74
CA ILE A 58 -25.89 -0.50 4.62
C ILE A 58 -26.17 -0.78 3.14
N PHE A 59 -25.30 -1.59 2.52
CA PHE A 59 -25.36 -1.92 1.09
C PHE A 59 -26.20 -3.17 0.79
N SER A 60 -26.65 -3.88 1.82
CA SER A 60 -27.58 -5.01 1.73
C SER A 60 -28.97 -4.58 2.20
N ASP A 61 -29.95 -5.48 2.18
CA ASP A 61 -31.26 -5.22 2.77
C ASP A 61 -31.10 -4.73 4.24
N PRO A 62 -31.64 -3.55 4.61
CA PRO A 62 -31.64 -3.07 5.98
C PRO A 62 -32.27 -4.06 6.96
N GLY A 63 -33.25 -4.86 6.51
CA GLY A 63 -33.89 -5.92 7.30
C GLY A 63 -32.89 -6.93 7.88
N ASP A 64 -31.76 -7.15 7.19
CA ASP A 64 -30.69 -8.03 7.67
C ASP A 64 -30.05 -7.55 8.99
N TYR A 65 -30.15 -6.25 9.30
CA TYR A 65 -29.54 -5.64 10.47
C TYR A 65 -30.54 -5.41 11.61
N GLU A 66 -31.84 -5.54 11.40
CA GLU A 66 -32.87 -5.25 12.41
C GLU A 66 -32.64 -6.01 13.71
N LEU A 67 -32.40 -7.33 13.65
CA LEU A 67 -32.16 -8.15 14.84
C LEU A 67 -30.88 -7.71 15.59
N CYS A 68 -29.85 -7.30 14.86
CA CYS A 68 -28.60 -6.81 15.44
C CYS A 68 -28.79 -5.45 16.12
N ILE A 69 -29.54 -4.54 15.49
CA ILE A 69 -29.88 -3.22 16.02
C ILE A 69 -30.78 -3.35 17.26
N ASN A 70 -31.79 -4.23 17.20
CA ASN A 70 -32.65 -4.53 18.34
C ASN A 70 -31.87 -5.09 19.53
N ALA A 71 -30.89 -5.97 19.28
CA ALA A 71 -30.00 -6.44 20.34
C ALA A 71 -29.10 -5.32 20.90
N LEU A 72 -28.63 -4.40 20.06
CA LEU A 72 -27.88 -3.22 20.50
C LEU A 72 -28.72 -2.26 21.34
N HIS A 73 -30.05 -2.24 21.18
CA HIS A 73 -30.96 -1.40 21.96
C HIS A 73 -31.05 -1.76 23.44
N GLU A 74 -30.62 -2.96 23.83
CA GLU A 74 -30.46 -3.32 25.25
C GLU A 74 -29.37 -2.48 25.94
N PHE A 75 -28.42 -1.95 25.17
CA PHE A 75 -27.24 -1.23 25.69
C PHE A 75 -27.14 0.23 25.22
N VAL A 76 -27.77 0.56 24.09
CA VAL A 76 -27.75 1.89 23.49
C VAL A 76 -29.18 2.36 23.26
N ASP A 77 -29.52 3.51 23.83
CA ASP A 77 -30.84 4.11 23.74
C ASP A 77 -31.36 4.21 22.28
N SER A 78 -32.64 3.89 22.09
CA SER A 78 -33.31 3.92 20.77
C SER A 78 -33.47 5.33 20.19
N GLY A 79 -33.41 6.36 21.03
CA GLY A 79 -33.29 7.74 20.60
C GLY A 79 -31.93 8.05 19.96
N LYS A 80 -30.86 7.35 20.36
CA LYS A 80 -29.48 7.55 19.87
C LYS A 80 -29.16 6.74 18.62
N LEU A 81 -29.51 5.44 18.61
CA LEU A 81 -29.22 4.53 17.52
C LEU A 81 -30.47 4.32 16.66
N LYS A 82 -30.38 4.50 15.35
CA LYS A 82 -31.52 4.29 14.44
C LYS A 82 -31.06 3.61 13.17
N LEU A 83 -31.80 2.59 12.73
CA LEU A 83 -31.74 2.06 11.39
C LEU A 83 -32.72 2.86 10.50
N GLN A 84 -32.23 3.40 9.39
CA GLN A 84 -33.05 4.15 8.44
C GLN A 84 -33.02 3.48 7.09
N SER A 85 -34.20 3.11 6.59
CA SER A 85 -34.40 2.69 5.21
C SER A 85 -34.51 3.91 4.31
N CYS A 86 -34.03 3.76 3.07
CA CYS A 86 -34.09 4.78 2.04
C CYS A 86 -34.94 4.26 0.88
N ASP A 87 -36.13 4.82 0.69
CA ASP A 87 -37.00 4.48 -0.44
C ASP A 87 -36.43 5.02 -1.76
N ASP A 88 -36.53 4.24 -2.84
CA ASP A 88 -36.08 4.60 -4.20
C ASP A 88 -34.60 5.01 -4.31
N CYS A 89 -33.76 4.41 -3.47
CA CYS A 89 -32.35 4.72 -3.32
C CYS A 89 -31.47 3.55 -3.73
N VAL A 90 -30.35 3.83 -4.41
CA VAL A 90 -29.38 2.78 -4.80
C VAL A 90 -28.75 2.14 -3.56
N ILE A 91 -28.56 2.92 -2.50
CA ILE A 91 -28.21 2.37 -1.19
C ILE A 91 -29.49 2.27 -0.36
N PRO A 92 -29.87 1.05 0.07
CA PRO A 92 -31.20 0.79 0.62
C PRO A 92 -31.37 1.30 2.06
N GLY A 93 -30.28 1.64 2.76
CA GLY A 93 -30.39 2.23 4.09
C GLY A 93 -29.06 2.55 4.75
N TYR A 94 -29.14 3.05 5.97
CA TYR A 94 -27.98 3.37 6.80
C TYR A 94 -28.32 3.31 8.29
N VAL A 95 -27.30 3.08 9.11
CA VAL A 95 -27.40 3.23 10.57
C VAL A 95 -26.93 4.62 10.96
N CYS A 96 -27.74 5.32 11.75
CA CYS A 96 -27.44 6.62 12.34
C CYS A 96 -27.23 6.47 13.84
N LEU A 97 -26.11 6.97 14.34
CA LEU A 97 -25.83 7.09 15.77
C LEU A 97 -25.68 8.59 16.11
N GLN A 98 -26.53 9.10 16.99
CA GLN A 98 -26.58 10.51 17.39
C GLN A 98 -26.42 10.68 18.90
N ASP A 99 -25.90 11.84 19.32
CA ASP A 99 -25.71 12.23 20.73
C ASP A 99 -25.12 11.09 21.59
N PHE A 100 -24.08 10.47 21.03
CA PHE A 100 -23.51 9.24 21.53
C PHE A 100 -22.32 9.47 22.47
N SER A 101 -22.09 8.52 23.36
CA SER A 101 -20.88 8.47 24.20
C SER A 101 -19.72 7.76 23.49
N LEU A 102 -18.51 7.89 24.03
CA LEU A 102 -17.34 7.16 23.52
C LEU A 102 -17.54 5.64 23.58
N MET A 103 -18.24 5.14 24.61
CA MET A 103 -18.56 3.71 24.71
C MET A 103 -19.60 3.29 23.67
N ASP A 104 -20.62 4.12 23.44
CA ASP A 104 -21.71 3.84 22.49
C ASP A 104 -21.12 3.62 21.08
N CYS A 105 -20.26 4.52 20.61
CA CYS A 105 -19.67 4.37 19.27
C CYS A 105 -18.70 3.20 19.16
N CYS A 106 -17.92 2.91 20.22
CA CYS A 106 -17.01 1.76 20.22
C CYS A 106 -17.77 0.43 20.17
N LEU A 107 -18.87 0.31 20.91
CA LEU A 107 -19.75 -0.85 20.89
C LEU A 107 -20.41 -1.00 19.53
N VAL A 108 -21.15 0.03 19.08
CA VAL A 108 -21.94 -0.02 17.85
C VAL A 108 -21.08 -0.33 16.63
N LEU A 109 -19.97 0.39 16.43
CA LEU A 109 -19.10 0.15 15.27
C LEU A 109 -18.46 -1.24 15.28
N SER A 110 -18.00 -1.70 16.45
CA SER A 110 -17.39 -3.03 16.57
C SER A 110 -18.38 -4.14 16.25
N ILE A 111 -19.62 -4.03 16.77
CA ILE A 111 -20.66 -5.02 16.54
C ILE A 111 -21.18 -4.97 15.11
N LEU A 112 -21.45 -3.79 14.55
CA LEU A 112 -21.93 -3.68 13.16
C LEU A 112 -20.91 -4.21 12.15
N PHE A 113 -19.65 -3.83 12.28
CA PHE A 113 -18.60 -4.31 11.38
C PHE A 113 -18.30 -5.78 11.62
N GLY A 114 -18.19 -6.21 12.88
CA GLY A 114 -18.02 -7.61 13.23
C GLY A 114 -19.13 -8.49 12.66
N TYR A 115 -20.39 -8.08 12.80
CA TYR A 115 -21.56 -8.77 12.24
C TYR A 115 -21.50 -8.82 10.71
N LYS A 116 -21.29 -7.67 10.06
CA LYS A 116 -21.15 -7.57 8.59
C LYS A 116 -20.09 -8.51 8.06
N ASN A 117 -18.90 -8.52 8.66
CA ASN A 117 -17.79 -9.35 8.19
C ASN A 117 -18.00 -10.83 8.52
N LYS A 118 -18.59 -11.15 9.68
CA LYS A 118 -18.91 -12.51 10.11
C LYS A 118 -19.92 -13.19 9.18
N LYS A 119 -20.90 -12.46 8.64
CA LYS A 119 -21.93 -13.01 7.73
C LYS A 119 -21.33 -13.74 6.51
N TRP A 120 -20.17 -13.31 6.03
CA TRP A 120 -19.47 -13.95 4.90
C TRP A 120 -18.73 -15.23 5.25
N ILE A 121 -18.33 -15.43 6.52
CA ILE A 121 -17.48 -16.54 6.96
C ILE A 121 -18.28 -17.58 7.75
N SER A 122 -19.35 -17.16 8.42
CA SER A 122 -20.18 -18.02 9.26
C SER A 122 -21.64 -17.58 9.18
N PRO A 123 -22.30 -17.72 8.00
CA PRO A 123 -23.67 -17.26 7.77
C PRO A 123 -24.69 -17.90 8.73
N ASN A 124 -24.43 -19.14 9.16
CA ASN A 124 -25.32 -19.89 10.05
C ASN A 124 -25.25 -19.45 11.52
N ASN A 125 -24.28 -18.61 11.91
CA ASN A 125 -24.13 -18.10 13.27
C ASN A 125 -24.70 -16.67 13.40
N SER A 126 -25.88 -16.46 12.80
CA SER A 126 -26.49 -15.15 12.57
C SER A 126 -27.05 -14.48 13.83
N LYS A 127 -27.26 -15.22 14.93
CA LYS A 127 -27.86 -14.72 16.16
C LYS A 127 -26.87 -14.30 17.25
N ASN A 128 -25.59 -14.68 17.12
CA ASN A 128 -24.57 -14.26 18.07
C ASN A 128 -23.87 -12.97 17.57
N PHE A 129 -24.44 -11.82 17.95
CA PHE A 129 -23.97 -10.49 17.53
C PHE A 129 -22.75 -10.02 18.33
N PHE A 130 -22.71 -10.29 19.63
CA PHE A 130 -21.69 -9.75 20.54
C PHE A 130 -20.38 -10.54 20.58
N THR A 131 -20.32 -11.70 19.94
CA THR A 131 -19.09 -12.50 19.85
C THR A 131 -18.42 -12.34 18.49
N ILE A 132 -17.21 -11.76 18.52
CA ILE A 132 -16.34 -11.60 17.35
C ILE A 132 -15.34 -12.77 17.32
N PRO A 133 -15.38 -13.63 16.29
CA PRO A 133 -14.44 -14.76 16.17
C PRO A 133 -12.99 -14.31 16.13
N LYS A 134 -12.10 -15.09 16.76
CA LYS A 134 -10.65 -14.87 16.67
C LYS A 134 -10.20 -14.96 15.20
N GLY A 135 -9.40 -13.99 14.77
CA GLY A 135 -8.90 -13.92 13.40
C GLY A 135 -9.88 -13.31 12.39
N LEU A 136 -11.12 -12.99 12.78
CA LEU A 136 -12.01 -12.20 11.94
C LEU A 136 -11.42 -10.79 11.78
N ASN A 137 -11.21 -10.35 10.53
CA ASN A 137 -10.89 -8.96 10.26
C ASN A 137 -12.16 -8.12 10.42
N VAL A 138 -12.22 -7.31 11.47
CA VAL A 138 -13.28 -6.33 11.69
C VAL A 138 -12.93 -5.11 10.84
N SER A 139 -13.70 -4.88 9.79
CA SER A 139 -13.49 -3.76 8.88
C SER A 139 -14.79 -3.15 8.37
N GLY A 140 -14.75 -1.85 8.20
CA GLY A 140 -15.91 -1.10 7.73
C GLY A 140 -15.61 0.37 7.54
N THR A 141 -16.61 1.04 6.99
CA THR A 141 -16.58 2.46 6.69
C THR A 141 -17.68 3.14 7.48
N PHE A 142 -17.37 4.29 8.07
CA PHE A 142 -18.36 5.18 8.66
C PHE A 142 -18.10 6.62 8.20
N TYR A 143 -19.12 7.45 8.32
CA TYR A 143 -19.13 8.83 7.86
C TYR A 143 -19.42 9.75 9.03
N LEU A 144 -18.71 10.87 9.07
CA LEU A 144 -18.97 11.97 10.00
C LEU A 144 -19.21 13.27 9.22
N PRO A 145 -19.94 14.24 9.78
CA PRO A 145 -20.07 15.56 9.18
C PRO A 145 -18.70 16.21 8.91
N SER A 146 -18.57 16.93 7.80
CA SER A 146 -17.33 17.63 7.42
C SER A 146 -16.92 18.72 8.42
N SER A 147 -17.88 19.21 9.22
CA SER A 147 -17.69 20.18 10.31
C SER A 147 -16.90 19.65 11.50
N CYS A 148 -16.55 18.35 11.54
CA CYS A 148 -15.72 17.79 12.60
C CYS A 148 -14.27 18.28 12.52
N THR A 149 -13.69 18.63 13.68
CA THR A 149 -12.32 19.18 13.82
C THR A 149 -11.56 18.55 15.00
N GLY A 150 -10.30 18.95 15.21
CA GLY A 150 -9.55 18.60 16.43
C GLY A 150 -8.87 17.23 16.44
N TYR A 151 -8.98 16.46 15.35
CA TYR A 151 -8.41 15.12 15.23
C TYR A 151 -7.26 15.09 14.20
N ASN A 152 -6.35 14.11 14.34
CA ASN A 152 -5.35 13.79 13.33
C ASN A 152 -5.40 12.29 13.05
N VAL A 153 -5.99 11.89 11.93
CA VAL A 153 -6.13 10.45 11.59
C VAL A 153 -4.78 9.76 11.41
N ARG A 154 -3.72 10.49 11.01
CA ARG A 154 -2.40 9.89 10.77
C ARG A 154 -1.77 9.31 12.05
N THR A 155 -2.22 9.75 13.22
CA THR A 155 -1.74 9.25 14.52
C THR A 155 -2.56 8.07 15.05
N VAL A 156 -3.69 7.74 14.41
CA VAL A 156 -4.56 6.64 14.81
C VAL A 156 -4.23 5.39 13.99
N PRO A 157 -3.62 4.36 14.59
CA PRO A 157 -3.32 3.13 13.87
C PRO A 157 -4.63 2.50 13.37
N THR A 158 -4.62 1.81 12.22
CA THR A 158 -5.77 1.09 11.63
C THR A 158 -6.96 1.92 11.13
N LEU A 159 -6.99 3.24 11.35
CA LEU A 159 -8.01 4.15 10.85
C LEU A 159 -7.43 5.03 9.73
N ARG A 160 -8.20 5.21 8.66
CA ARG A 160 -7.81 6.02 7.49
C ARG A 160 -8.97 6.92 7.09
N GLU A 161 -8.67 8.18 6.80
CA GLU A 161 -9.62 9.11 6.18
C GLU A 161 -9.48 8.97 4.66
N SER A 162 -10.60 8.91 3.96
CA SER A 162 -10.61 8.86 2.50
C SER A 162 -10.06 10.17 1.93
N GLN A 163 -9.08 10.07 1.03
CA GLN A 163 -8.47 11.23 0.37
C GLN A 163 -9.37 11.82 -0.71
N PHE A 164 -10.15 10.95 -1.38
CA PHE A 164 -11.08 11.34 -2.42
C PHE A 164 -12.49 11.31 -1.84
N GLN A 165 -12.90 12.43 -1.26
CA GLN A 165 -14.23 12.57 -0.68
C GLN A 165 -15.23 12.89 -1.79
N THR A 166 -16.15 11.96 -2.01
CA THR A 166 -17.23 12.11 -2.99
C THR A 166 -18.42 12.90 -2.41
N HIS A 167 -18.57 12.92 -1.08
CA HIS A 167 -19.68 13.59 -0.39
C HIS A 167 -19.26 14.98 0.14
N TYR A 168 -19.74 16.06 -0.46
CA TYR A 168 -19.34 17.44 -0.10
C TYR A 168 -19.53 17.83 1.38
N ASN A 169 -20.43 17.16 2.11
CA ASN A 169 -20.75 17.49 3.51
C ASN A 169 -20.31 16.42 4.53
N PHE A 170 -19.71 15.31 4.07
CA PHE A 170 -19.37 14.18 4.93
C PHE A 170 -17.98 13.65 4.62
N LYS A 171 -17.23 13.35 5.69
CA LYS A 171 -15.92 12.73 5.60
C LYS A 171 -16.06 11.24 5.83
N GLU A 172 -15.48 10.46 4.92
CA GLU A 172 -15.45 9.01 4.98
C GLU A 172 -14.22 8.53 5.77
N TYR A 173 -14.43 7.61 6.71
CA TYR A 173 -13.37 6.95 7.46
C TYR A 173 -13.49 5.44 7.32
N TYR A 174 -12.37 4.81 7.00
CA TYR A 174 -12.23 3.36 6.94
C TYR A 174 -11.40 2.87 8.12
N ILE A 175 -11.87 1.82 8.79
CA ILE A 175 -11.15 1.15 9.87
C ILE A 175 -11.05 -0.35 9.58
N SER A 176 -9.90 -0.97 9.87
CA SER A 176 -9.68 -2.40 9.65
C SER A 176 -8.61 -2.98 10.56
N SER A 177 -8.94 -4.05 11.28
CA SER A 177 -7.97 -4.85 12.04
C SER A 177 -8.53 -6.24 12.35
N THR A 178 -7.64 -7.22 12.48
CA THR A 178 -7.94 -8.55 13.01
C THR A 178 -7.99 -8.59 14.53
N SER A 179 -7.59 -7.50 15.20
CA SER A 179 -7.61 -7.35 16.65
C SER A 179 -8.71 -6.38 17.06
N LEU A 180 -9.76 -6.89 17.71
CA LEU A 180 -10.84 -6.04 18.25
C LEU A 180 -10.29 -4.99 19.23
N SER A 181 -9.32 -5.36 20.06
CA SER A 181 -8.67 -4.40 20.96
C SER A 181 -8.01 -3.24 20.23
N GLN A 182 -7.42 -3.49 19.05
CA GLN A 182 -6.86 -2.41 18.23
C GLN A 182 -7.95 -1.53 17.62
N ILE A 183 -9.04 -2.12 17.09
CA ILE A 183 -10.21 -1.37 16.61
C ILE A 183 -10.71 -0.43 17.70
N VAL A 184 -11.02 -1.00 18.88
CA VAL A 184 -11.56 -0.24 20.00
C VAL A 184 -10.59 0.85 20.45
N GLN A 185 -9.29 0.55 20.57
CA GLN A 185 -8.29 1.55 20.94
C GLN A 185 -8.19 2.68 19.91
N SER A 186 -8.30 2.38 18.62
CA SER A 186 -8.26 3.36 17.54
C SER A 186 -9.51 4.24 17.52
N LEU A 187 -10.69 3.67 17.73
CA LEU A 187 -11.93 4.41 17.90
C LEU A 187 -11.85 5.33 19.13
N VAL A 188 -11.33 4.83 20.25
CA VAL A 188 -11.11 5.63 21.47
C VAL A 188 -10.20 6.81 21.19
N THR A 189 -9.02 6.57 20.62
CA THR A 189 -8.06 7.63 20.31
C THR A 189 -8.67 8.67 19.36
N PHE A 190 -9.40 8.22 18.34
CA PHE A 190 -10.02 9.09 17.35
C PHE A 190 -11.16 9.95 17.94
N PHE A 191 -12.16 9.32 18.57
CA PHE A 191 -13.32 10.03 19.12
C PHE A 191 -13.01 10.81 20.40
N HIS A 192 -11.89 10.55 21.07
CA HIS A 192 -11.45 11.38 22.18
C HIS A 192 -10.89 12.74 21.72
N SER A 193 -10.26 12.80 20.54
CA SER A 193 -9.70 14.04 19.99
C SER A 193 -10.70 14.85 19.15
N ILE A 194 -11.73 14.20 18.61
CA ILE A 194 -12.67 14.85 17.70
C ILE A 194 -13.58 15.86 18.43
N LYS A 195 -13.86 16.97 17.76
CA LYS A 195 -14.87 17.96 18.16
C LYS A 195 -15.91 18.06 17.06
N PHE A 196 -17.16 17.81 17.41
CA PHE A 196 -18.30 17.95 16.50
C PHE A 196 -18.72 19.42 16.42
N GLY A 197 -18.92 19.91 15.20
CA GLY A 197 -19.50 21.23 14.96
C GLY A 197 -20.99 21.28 15.30
N LYS A 198 -21.60 22.47 15.23
CA LYS A 198 -23.06 22.61 15.37
C LYS A 198 -23.74 21.84 14.25
N SER A 199 -24.49 20.80 14.61
CA SER A 199 -25.26 19.99 13.67
C SER A 199 -26.54 20.73 13.30
N SER A 200 -26.86 20.82 12.00
CA SER A 200 -28.21 21.21 11.60
C SER A 200 -29.14 19.99 11.78
N LYS A 201 -30.39 20.21 12.21
CA LYS A 201 -31.39 19.13 12.37
C LYS A 201 -31.63 18.31 11.08
N VAL A 202 -31.11 18.77 9.95
CA VAL A 202 -31.27 18.18 8.60
C VAL A 202 -30.16 17.16 8.28
N THR A 203 -29.21 16.90 9.19
CA THR A 203 -28.00 16.11 8.89
C THR A 203 -28.30 14.68 8.42
N SER A 204 -29.29 13.99 8.99
CA SER A 204 -29.65 12.62 8.58
C SER A 204 -30.26 12.56 7.17
N SER A 205 -31.26 13.40 6.88
CA SER A 205 -31.85 13.49 5.53
C SER A 205 -30.84 13.98 4.49
N CYS A 206 -29.92 14.88 4.88
CA CYS A 206 -28.82 15.30 4.02
C CYS A 206 -27.84 14.16 3.75
N PHE A 207 -27.60 13.27 4.71
CA PHE A 207 -26.74 12.11 4.52
C PHE A 207 -27.33 11.16 3.47
N SER A 208 -28.60 10.78 3.58
CA SER A 208 -29.26 9.93 2.56
C SER A 208 -29.16 10.53 1.16
N LYS A 209 -29.48 11.81 0.99
CA LYS A 209 -29.38 12.49 -0.32
C LYS A 209 -27.94 12.53 -0.84
N ALA A 210 -26.99 12.93 0.01
CA ALA A 210 -25.58 13.00 -0.36
C ALA A 210 -25.00 11.62 -0.69
N LEU A 211 -25.44 10.59 0.01
CA LEU A 211 -25.06 9.21 -0.25
C LEU A 211 -25.62 8.74 -1.60
N ASN A 212 -26.92 8.92 -1.82
CA ASN A 212 -27.59 8.44 -3.03
C ASN A 212 -27.16 9.16 -4.30
N GLN A 213 -26.87 10.46 -4.26
CA GLN A 213 -26.49 11.22 -5.45
C GLN A 213 -25.31 10.57 -6.21
N ILE A 214 -24.29 10.12 -5.49
CA ILE A 214 -23.09 9.51 -6.10
C ILE A 214 -23.42 8.14 -6.69
N TYR A 215 -24.15 7.32 -5.93
CA TYR A 215 -24.48 5.97 -6.39
C TYR A 215 -25.51 5.98 -7.51
N GLN A 216 -26.43 6.94 -7.53
CA GLN A 216 -27.31 7.19 -8.67
C GLN A 216 -26.53 7.64 -9.90
N THR A 217 -25.52 8.49 -9.74
CA THR A 217 -24.64 8.89 -10.85
C THR A 217 -23.86 7.69 -11.41
N MET A 218 -23.35 6.81 -10.53
CA MET A 218 -22.68 5.58 -10.95
C MET A 218 -23.65 4.60 -11.61
N ASP A 219 -24.82 4.38 -11.02
CA ASP A 219 -25.87 3.50 -11.56
C ASP A 219 -26.36 3.99 -12.93
N LEU A 220 -26.57 5.29 -13.08
CA LEU A 220 -26.87 5.90 -14.38
C LEU A 220 -25.75 5.66 -15.38
N GLY A 221 -24.49 5.92 -15.00
CA GLY A 221 -23.35 5.69 -15.89
C GLY A 221 -23.21 4.23 -16.34
N VAL A 222 -23.53 3.27 -15.47
CA VAL A 222 -23.58 1.84 -15.84
C VAL A 222 -24.75 1.56 -16.78
N LYS A 223 -25.92 2.15 -16.53
CA LYS A 223 -27.11 2.03 -17.39
C LYS A 223 -26.94 2.70 -18.75
N GLU A 224 -26.07 3.70 -18.87
CA GLU A 224 -25.74 4.37 -20.14
C GLU A 224 -24.82 3.55 -21.04
N LEU A 225 -24.09 2.55 -20.50
CA LEU A 225 -23.12 1.74 -21.25
C LEU A 225 -23.68 1.14 -22.57
N PRO A 226 -24.90 0.54 -22.60
CA PRO A 226 -25.46 0.00 -23.83
C PRO A 226 -25.80 1.06 -24.87
N PHE A 227 -25.92 2.33 -24.47
CA PHE A 227 -26.39 3.44 -25.30
C PHE A 227 -25.26 4.37 -25.78
N LEU A 228 -24.00 4.03 -25.51
CA LEU A 228 -22.81 4.81 -25.91
C LEU A 228 -22.61 4.99 -27.43
N GLY A 229 -23.51 4.45 -28.26
CA GLY A 229 -23.53 4.63 -29.72
C GLY A 229 -24.53 5.69 -30.18
N GLU A 230 -25.34 5.35 -31.18
CA GLU A 230 -26.31 6.24 -31.84
C GLU A 230 -27.43 6.77 -30.92
N ALA A 231 -27.66 6.13 -29.78
CA ALA A 231 -28.76 6.47 -28.87
C ALA A 231 -28.47 7.72 -28.01
N LEU A 232 -27.22 7.91 -27.57
CA LEU A 232 -26.81 9.07 -26.77
C LEU A 232 -25.90 10.04 -27.53
N TYR A 233 -25.25 9.58 -28.59
CA TYR A 233 -24.35 10.40 -29.41
C TYR A 233 -24.81 10.45 -30.86
N ASN A 234 -24.37 11.48 -31.59
CA ASN A 234 -24.56 11.58 -33.04
C ASN A 234 -23.27 11.14 -33.75
N PRO A 235 -23.05 9.82 -33.96
CA PRO A 235 -21.80 9.32 -34.54
C PRO A 235 -21.60 9.80 -35.98
N THR A 236 -22.68 10.06 -36.73
CA THR A 236 -22.60 10.55 -38.11
C THR A 236 -21.95 11.93 -38.17
N ASN A 237 -22.40 12.86 -37.32
CA ASN A 237 -21.82 14.20 -37.25
C ASN A 237 -20.41 14.17 -36.64
N LEU A 238 -20.20 13.39 -35.57
CA LEU A 238 -18.88 13.23 -34.95
C LEU A 238 -17.85 12.65 -35.94
N THR A 239 -18.25 11.67 -36.75
CA THR A 239 -17.40 11.08 -37.80
C THR A 239 -17.07 12.14 -38.85
N LYS A 240 -18.06 12.89 -39.34
CA LYS A 240 -17.84 13.95 -40.34
C LYS A 240 -16.84 15.00 -39.86
N ILE A 241 -16.93 15.42 -38.60
CA ILE A 241 -16.03 16.43 -38.01
C ILE A 241 -14.62 15.88 -37.79
N ASN A 242 -14.51 14.64 -37.28
CA ASN A 242 -13.22 14.10 -36.84
C ASN A 242 -12.45 13.36 -37.96
N LEU A 243 -13.13 12.89 -39.00
CA LEU A 243 -12.52 12.08 -40.07
C LEU A 243 -11.31 12.75 -40.73
N PRO A 244 -11.35 14.05 -41.13
CA PRO A 244 -10.19 14.68 -41.77
C PRO A 244 -8.95 14.73 -40.85
N SER A 245 -9.16 14.95 -39.54
CA SER A 245 -8.10 14.97 -38.54
C SER A 245 -7.50 13.58 -38.32
N ILE A 246 -8.33 12.55 -38.29
CA ILE A 246 -7.90 11.15 -38.15
C ILE A 246 -7.11 10.72 -39.41
N GLU A 247 -7.59 11.05 -40.61
CA GLU A 247 -6.89 10.76 -41.87
C GLU A 247 -5.55 11.48 -41.96
N LYS A 248 -5.50 12.76 -41.59
CA LYS A 248 -4.25 13.52 -41.52
C LYS A 248 -3.26 12.88 -40.53
N SER A 249 -3.75 12.47 -39.36
CA SER A 249 -2.93 11.77 -38.36
C SER A 249 -2.39 10.45 -38.91
N LYS A 250 -3.23 9.66 -39.60
CA LYS A 250 -2.84 8.40 -40.24
C LYS A 250 -1.74 8.62 -41.28
N ASN A 251 -1.89 9.62 -42.15
CA ASN A 251 -0.91 9.94 -43.20
C ASN A 251 0.42 10.43 -42.61
N ASN A 252 0.36 11.21 -41.53
CA ASN A 252 1.55 11.66 -40.81
C ASN A 252 2.30 10.49 -40.18
N LEU A 253 1.59 9.55 -39.55
CA LEU A 253 2.17 8.34 -38.96
C LEU A 253 2.80 7.44 -40.03
N GLN A 254 2.14 7.25 -41.18
CA GLN A 254 2.71 6.50 -42.30
C GLN A 254 3.97 7.15 -42.87
N SER A 255 3.93 8.47 -43.08
CA SER A 255 5.08 9.23 -43.57
C SER A 255 6.25 9.19 -42.60
N TYR A 256 5.97 9.27 -41.30
CA TYR A 256 6.98 9.14 -40.25
C TYR A 256 7.60 7.73 -40.24
N ALA A 257 6.77 6.68 -40.31
CA ALA A 257 7.26 5.30 -40.39
C ALA A 257 8.18 5.09 -41.61
N GLN A 258 7.81 5.59 -42.78
CA GLN A 258 8.64 5.52 -43.99
C GLN A 258 9.97 6.28 -43.83
N LYS A 259 9.95 7.47 -43.21
CA LYS A 259 11.17 8.23 -42.91
C LYS A 259 12.08 7.45 -41.97
N LEU A 260 11.52 6.78 -40.96
CA LEU A 260 12.27 5.99 -40.01
C LEU A 260 12.94 4.77 -40.67
N ILE A 261 12.21 4.06 -41.55
CA ILE A 261 12.75 2.94 -42.33
C ILE A 261 13.93 3.41 -43.20
N LYS A 262 13.77 4.53 -43.92
CA LYS A 262 14.83 5.09 -44.76
C LYS A 262 16.05 5.53 -43.96
N TYR A 263 15.83 6.17 -42.81
CA TYR A 263 16.89 6.59 -41.90
C TYR A 263 17.68 5.38 -41.37
N ASN A 264 17.00 4.34 -40.92
CA ASN A 264 17.65 3.12 -40.44
C ASN A 264 18.40 2.37 -41.55
N ALA A 265 17.84 2.30 -42.77
CA ALA A 265 18.52 1.69 -43.92
C ALA A 265 19.78 2.45 -44.35
N ALA A 266 19.86 3.76 -44.08
CA ALA A 266 21.05 4.57 -44.35
C ALA A 266 22.14 4.44 -43.27
N LEU A 267 21.81 3.88 -42.10
CA LEU A 267 22.75 3.62 -41.01
C LEU A 267 23.38 2.21 -41.08
N GLU A 268 22.81 1.31 -41.89
CA GLU A 268 23.43 0.01 -42.19
C GLU A 268 24.72 0.24 -43.01
N PRO A 269 25.89 -0.21 -42.54
CA PRO A 269 27.13 -0.03 -43.29
C PRO A 269 27.01 -0.80 -44.60
N SER A 270 27.24 -0.14 -45.74
CA SER A 270 27.45 -0.84 -46.99
C SER A 270 28.64 -1.77 -46.79
N SER A 271 28.38 -3.06 -46.62
CA SER A 271 29.42 -4.09 -46.63
C SER A 271 29.94 -4.23 -48.06
N SER A 272 30.75 -3.26 -48.46
CA SER A 272 31.62 -3.38 -49.63
C SER A 272 32.69 -4.40 -49.28
N SER A 273 32.56 -5.56 -49.92
CA SER A 273 33.61 -6.52 -50.26
C SER A 273 35.05 -6.06 -50.02
N SER A 274 35.74 -6.72 -49.08
CA SER A 274 37.20 -6.88 -49.16
C SER A 274 37.66 -8.10 -48.37
N SER A 275 38.00 -9.14 -49.12
CA SER A 275 39.29 -9.85 -49.09
C SER A 275 39.77 -10.55 -47.80
N LYS A 276 40.14 -11.82 -48.03
CA LYS A 276 40.84 -12.76 -47.14
C LYS A 276 42.21 -12.27 -46.65
N ASN A 277 42.67 -12.92 -45.58
CA ASN A 277 44.00 -12.93 -44.94
C ASN A 277 44.27 -11.69 -44.06
N GLU A 278 44.80 -11.78 -42.83
CA GLU A 278 45.86 -12.67 -42.34
C GLU A 278 45.89 -12.68 -40.80
N LYS A 279 46.46 -13.75 -40.22
CA LYS A 279 46.82 -13.89 -38.80
C LYS A 279 47.98 -12.94 -38.47
N GLN A 280 47.95 -12.26 -37.32
CA GLN A 280 49.10 -12.27 -36.38
C GLN A 280 48.81 -11.67 -35.00
N THR A 281 49.54 -12.21 -34.05
CA THR A 281 49.52 -12.12 -32.59
C THR A 281 50.25 -10.90 -32.00
N THR A 282 50.04 -10.72 -30.68
CA THR A 282 50.89 -10.04 -29.66
C THR A 282 50.94 -8.50 -29.74
N SER A 283 50.65 -7.75 -28.68
CA SER A 283 51.45 -7.71 -27.45
C SER A 283 50.82 -6.81 -26.37
N THR A 284 51.22 -7.13 -25.15
CA THR A 284 51.02 -6.50 -23.85
C THR A 284 51.36 -5.01 -23.85
N HIS A 285 50.51 -4.16 -23.24
CA HIS A 285 50.99 -2.99 -22.51
C HIS A 285 50.05 -2.63 -21.35
N SER A 286 50.44 -3.11 -20.18
CA SER A 286 50.16 -2.54 -18.87
C SER A 286 50.75 -1.12 -18.79
N THR A 287 49.92 -0.14 -18.46
CA THR A 287 50.39 1.17 -17.95
C THR A 287 49.60 1.56 -16.71
N THR A 288 50.32 1.43 -15.60
CA THR A 288 50.10 2.03 -14.29
C THR A 288 49.78 3.52 -14.40
N ARG A 289 48.71 3.99 -13.75
CA ARG A 289 48.55 5.40 -13.39
C ARG A 289 48.32 5.56 -11.90
N GLN A 290 49.08 6.52 -11.39
CA GLN A 290 49.43 6.77 -10.00
C GLN A 290 48.28 7.35 -9.19
N ASN A 291 48.27 6.92 -7.92
CA ASN A 291 47.65 7.61 -6.81
C ASN A 291 48.38 8.94 -6.52
N THR A 292 47.62 9.99 -6.23
CA THR A 292 48.10 11.11 -5.41
C THR A 292 47.02 11.48 -4.37
N PRO A 293 47.39 11.64 -3.09
CA PRO A 293 46.44 11.77 -1.98
C PRO A 293 46.18 13.24 -1.61
N SER A 294 45.02 13.52 -1.01
CA SER A 294 44.77 14.75 -0.24
C SER A 294 44.36 14.39 1.20
N ARG A 295 45.22 14.83 2.13
CA ARG A 295 45.04 14.95 3.60
C ARG A 295 43.91 15.96 3.92
N THR A 296 43.25 16.07 5.08
CA THR A 296 43.41 15.56 6.46
C THR A 296 42.17 15.93 7.31
N ASN A 297 42.10 15.34 8.51
CA ASN A 297 41.38 15.72 9.75
C ASN A 297 39.92 15.27 9.88
N SER A 298 39.42 14.74 11.00
CA SER A 298 39.88 14.26 12.32
C SER A 298 38.57 13.93 13.07
N GLY A 299 38.38 12.93 13.93
CA GLY A 299 39.31 11.98 14.53
C GLY A 299 38.59 10.85 15.28
N THR A 300 39.42 9.97 15.88
CA THR A 300 39.27 9.28 17.19
C THR A 300 37.88 8.79 17.60
N GLY A 301 37.58 7.52 17.83
CA GLY A 301 38.41 6.32 18.02
C GLY A 301 37.71 5.42 19.05
N SER A 302 37.67 4.10 18.82
CA SER A 302 37.90 3.06 19.84
C SER A 302 37.43 1.67 19.40
N SER A 303 38.39 0.76 19.49
CA SER A 303 38.28 -0.61 19.98
C SER A 303 37.39 -1.62 19.24
N VAL A 304 38.10 -2.47 18.50
CA VAL A 304 37.82 -3.90 18.32
C VAL A 304 37.21 -4.52 19.59
N ASN A 305 36.09 -5.21 19.42
CA ASN A 305 35.67 -6.30 20.30
C ASN A 305 34.95 -7.35 19.45
N THR A 306 35.73 -8.32 18.99
CA THR A 306 35.28 -9.64 18.56
C THR A 306 34.70 -10.36 19.77
N THR A 307 33.38 -10.39 19.89
CA THR A 307 32.69 -11.38 20.71
C THR A 307 31.58 -12.04 19.90
N THR A 308 31.81 -13.33 19.69
CA THR A 308 30.89 -14.35 19.22
C THR A 308 29.55 -14.28 19.98
N HIS A 309 28.53 -13.75 19.32
CA HIS A 309 27.14 -13.92 19.75
C HIS A 309 26.33 -14.57 18.63
N GLY A 310 25.96 -15.83 18.88
CA GLY A 310 24.68 -16.44 18.51
C GLY A 310 24.22 -16.28 17.07
N SER A 311 24.44 -17.34 16.29
CA SER A 311 23.84 -17.62 14.97
C SER A 311 22.39 -17.12 14.86
N ARG A 312 22.24 -15.92 14.32
CA ARG A 312 21.02 -15.47 13.61
C ARG A 312 21.31 -15.69 12.13
N PRO A 313 20.32 -16.08 11.30
CA PRO A 313 20.55 -16.19 9.86
C PRO A 313 21.08 -14.84 9.38
N ASN A 314 22.29 -14.84 8.81
CA ASN A 314 22.96 -13.65 8.30
C ASN A 314 22.00 -12.94 7.33
N PHE A 315 21.37 -11.85 7.78
CA PHE A 315 20.59 -10.99 6.89
C PHE A 315 21.58 -10.16 6.08
N MET A 316 21.44 -10.21 4.76
CA MET A 316 22.29 -9.43 3.85
C MET A 316 22.20 -7.93 4.20
N THR A 317 23.34 -7.24 4.17
CA THR A 317 23.38 -5.77 4.32
C THR A 317 22.72 -5.09 3.12
N GLN A 318 22.37 -3.80 3.24
CA GLN A 318 21.79 -3.05 2.12
C GLN A 318 22.70 -3.00 0.89
N ASP A 319 24.01 -2.91 1.09
CA ASP A 319 24.99 -2.93 0.00
C ASP A 319 25.08 -4.30 -0.67
N GLN A 320 25.00 -5.38 0.10
CA GLN A 320 24.94 -6.74 -0.44
C GLN A 320 23.65 -6.97 -1.24
N ILE A 321 22.51 -6.48 -0.76
CA ILE A 321 21.22 -6.53 -1.47
C ILE A 321 21.30 -5.74 -2.77
N LYS A 322 21.90 -4.54 -2.74
CA LYS A 322 22.12 -3.70 -3.93
C LYS A 322 23.00 -4.42 -4.96
N GLN A 323 24.13 -4.98 -4.53
CA GLN A 323 25.04 -5.74 -5.40
C GLN A 323 24.35 -6.94 -6.05
N HIS A 324 23.51 -7.66 -5.30
CA HIS A 324 22.73 -8.77 -5.86
C HIS A 324 21.66 -8.30 -6.86
N CYS A 325 20.99 -7.17 -6.61
CA CYS A 325 20.02 -6.60 -7.55
C CYS A 325 20.69 -6.16 -8.87
N VAL A 326 21.86 -5.52 -8.76
CA VAL A 326 22.72 -5.17 -9.90
C VAL A 326 23.13 -6.42 -10.69
N ALA A 327 23.57 -7.48 -10.00
CA ALA A 327 23.93 -8.74 -10.63
C ALA A 327 22.75 -9.37 -11.39
N THR A 328 21.53 -9.26 -10.84
CA THR A 328 20.30 -9.75 -11.48
C THR A 328 20.00 -9.00 -12.79
N ILE A 329 20.27 -7.69 -12.84
CA ILE A 329 20.09 -6.89 -14.05
C ILE A 329 21.12 -7.27 -15.11
N LYS A 330 22.40 -7.44 -14.73
CA LYS A 330 23.45 -7.88 -15.67
C LYS A 330 23.14 -9.26 -16.26
N ALA A 331 22.74 -10.22 -15.42
CA ALA A 331 22.32 -11.52 -15.89
C ALA A 331 21.10 -11.43 -16.84
N SER A 332 20.14 -10.56 -16.54
CA SER A 332 18.98 -10.33 -17.42
C SER A 332 19.39 -9.72 -18.76
N GLN A 333 20.36 -8.80 -18.77
CA GLN A 333 20.90 -8.22 -20.00
C GLN A 333 21.57 -9.27 -20.89
N GLU A 334 22.30 -10.22 -20.33
CA GLU A 334 22.89 -11.32 -21.13
C GLU A 334 21.83 -12.20 -21.77
N VAL A 335 20.81 -12.59 -21.01
CA VAL A 335 19.72 -13.42 -21.53
C VAL A 335 18.90 -12.69 -22.60
N VAL A 336 18.70 -11.38 -22.46
CA VAL A 336 18.02 -10.56 -23.49
C VAL A 336 18.89 -10.41 -24.73
N LYS A 337 20.20 -10.14 -24.58
CA LYS A 337 21.15 -10.07 -25.70
C LYS A 337 21.29 -11.37 -26.49
N ALA A 338 21.14 -12.51 -25.82
CA ALA A 338 21.16 -13.82 -26.46
C ALA A 338 19.89 -14.10 -27.29
N LYS A 339 18.81 -13.33 -27.10
CA LYS A 339 17.57 -13.44 -27.88
C LYS A 339 17.57 -12.46 -29.04
N SER A 340 16.64 -12.66 -29.98
CA SER A 340 16.51 -11.76 -31.14
C SER A 340 16.11 -10.35 -30.68
N PRO A 341 16.75 -9.29 -31.21
CA PRO A 341 16.46 -7.90 -30.84
C PRO A 341 15.02 -7.50 -31.15
N TYR A 342 14.38 -8.13 -32.14
CA TYR A 342 13.01 -7.86 -32.55
C TYR A 342 11.95 -8.70 -31.83
N GLN A 343 12.37 -9.64 -30.98
CA GLN A 343 11.44 -10.49 -30.24
C GLN A 343 10.74 -9.69 -29.14
N ILE A 344 9.43 -9.87 -28.99
CA ILE A 344 8.69 -9.33 -27.84
C ILE A 344 9.01 -10.18 -26.61
N LEU A 345 9.54 -9.54 -25.57
CA LEU A 345 10.00 -10.15 -24.34
C LEU A 345 9.33 -9.48 -23.14
N LYS A 346 9.00 -10.29 -22.13
CA LYS A 346 8.64 -9.83 -20.78
C LYS A 346 9.73 -10.29 -19.83
N THR A 347 10.44 -9.34 -19.23
CA THR A 347 11.59 -9.58 -18.37
C THR A 347 11.34 -9.02 -16.97
N TYR A 348 12.09 -9.52 -15.99
CA TYR A 348 11.91 -9.15 -14.59
C TYR A 348 13.25 -8.88 -13.92
N VAL A 349 13.32 -7.83 -13.11
CA VAL A 349 14.51 -7.47 -12.35
C VAL A 349 14.17 -7.19 -10.89
N LYS A 350 15.10 -7.55 -9.99
CA LYS A 350 14.99 -7.23 -8.56
C LYS A 350 15.60 -5.85 -8.30
N CYS A 351 14.93 -5.04 -7.48
CA CYS A 351 15.36 -3.72 -7.06
C CYS A 351 15.27 -3.60 -5.52
N PRO A 352 16.25 -3.01 -4.83
CA PRO A 352 16.18 -2.83 -3.38
C PRO A 352 14.99 -1.96 -2.99
N ARG A 353 14.25 -2.37 -1.96
CA ARG A 353 13.06 -1.65 -1.50
C ARG A 353 13.41 -0.31 -0.85
N GLN A 354 14.49 -0.24 -0.08
CA GLN A 354 14.81 0.94 0.72
C GLN A 354 15.62 1.94 -0.09
N GLY A 355 15.05 3.10 -0.43
CA GLY A 355 15.75 4.23 -1.05
C GLY A 355 16.06 4.12 -2.55
N TYR A 356 15.77 2.98 -3.19
CA TYR A 356 16.03 2.76 -4.63
C TYR A 356 14.74 2.58 -5.44
N ILE A 357 13.75 1.85 -4.92
CA ILE A 357 12.49 1.66 -5.65
C ILE A 357 11.74 2.98 -5.86
N ASP A 358 11.81 3.92 -4.92
CA ASP A 358 11.17 5.23 -5.04
C ASP A 358 11.78 6.03 -6.21
N LYS A 359 13.09 5.88 -6.46
CA LYS A 359 13.74 6.49 -7.63
C LYS A 359 13.25 5.87 -8.92
N VAL A 360 13.05 4.55 -8.95
CA VAL A 360 12.44 3.88 -10.12
C VAL A 360 11.03 4.42 -10.34
N TYR A 361 10.20 4.54 -9.30
CA TYR A 361 8.85 5.11 -9.38
C TYR A 361 8.84 6.54 -9.92
N GLN A 362 9.75 7.40 -9.43
CA GLN A 362 9.87 8.79 -9.89
C GLN A 362 10.24 8.88 -11.38
N ASN A 363 11.04 7.95 -11.89
CA ASN A 363 11.51 7.93 -13.28
C ASN A 363 10.68 6.99 -14.19
N LEU A 364 9.57 6.41 -13.72
CA LEU A 364 8.82 5.40 -14.51
C LEU A 364 8.29 5.97 -15.83
N ASN A 365 7.80 7.21 -15.83
CA ASN A 365 7.27 7.84 -17.04
C ASN A 365 8.39 8.09 -18.06
N ASP A 366 9.54 8.58 -17.61
CA ASP A 366 10.70 8.83 -18.47
C ASP A 366 11.28 7.52 -19.01
N LEU A 367 11.39 6.49 -18.18
CA LEU A 367 11.81 5.16 -18.61
C LEU A 367 10.89 4.61 -19.71
N ARG A 368 9.56 4.72 -19.54
CA ARG A 368 8.58 4.28 -20.54
C ARG A 368 8.69 5.10 -21.83
N ALA A 369 8.83 6.42 -21.73
CA ALA A 369 8.96 7.30 -22.88
C ALA A 369 10.25 7.04 -23.67
N GLN A 370 11.39 6.86 -23.01
CA GLN A 370 12.70 6.68 -23.65
C GLN A 370 12.91 5.29 -24.26
N THR A 371 12.20 4.29 -23.75
CA THR A 371 12.38 2.88 -24.15
C THR A 371 11.19 2.32 -24.91
N ASN A 372 10.04 2.98 -24.89
CA ASN A 372 8.78 2.46 -25.42
C ASN A 372 8.44 1.06 -24.88
N CYS A 373 8.87 0.76 -23.65
CA CYS A 373 8.54 -0.47 -22.93
C CYS A 373 7.42 -0.23 -21.92
N ASN A 374 6.58 -1.23 -21.71
CA ASN A 374 5.66 -1.26 -20.58
C ASN A 374 6.42 -1.70 -19.32
N ILE A 375 6.74 -0.74 -18.45
CA ILE A 375 7.51 -0.97 -17.22
C ILE A 375 6.59 -0.81 -16.01
N VAL A 376 6.46 -1.86 -15.19
CA VAL A 376 5.55 -1.90 -14.03
C VAL A 376 6.26 -2.52 -12.83
N VAL A 377 6.16 -1.91 -11.65
CA VAL A 377 6.59 -2.54 -10.40
C VAL A 377 5.50 -3.52 -9.95
N LEU A 378 5.85 -4.80 -9.82
CA LEU A 378 4.88 -5.84 -9.47
C LEU A 378 4.39 -5.69 -8.03
N ASN A 379 3.09 -5.86 -7.85
CA ASN A 379 2.48 -6.05 -6.53
C ASN A 379 2.84 -7.45 -5.99
N LEU A 380 2.80 -7.62 -4.67
CA LEU A 380 3.13 -8.87 -3.97
C LEU A 380 2.32 -10.07 -4.51
N ASN A 381 1.06 -9.85 -4.91
CA ASN A 381 0.17 -10.87 -5.44
C ASN A 381 0.65 -11.45 -6.79
N ASN A 382 1.37 -10.66 -7.60
CA ASN A 382 1.79 -11.04 -8.95
C ASN A 382 3.26 -11.48 -9.02
N LEU A 383 3.95 -11.58 -7.88
CA LEU A 383 5.38 -11.95 -7.85
C LEU A 383 5.66 -13.34 -8.43
N HIS A 384 4.69 -14.25 -8.39
CA HIS A 384 4.83 -15.60 -8.92
C HIS A 384 5.11 -15.61 -10.43
N GLU A 385 4.62 -14.61 -11.18
CA GLU A 385 4.88 -14.44 -12.63
C GLU A 385 6.37 -14.27 -12.97
N SER A 386 7.16 -13.78 -12.01
CA SER A 386 8.58 -13.49 -12.22
C SER A 386 9.51 -14.66 -11.90
N ARG A 387 9.01 -15.71 -11.21
CA ARG A 387 9.85 -16.84 -10.78
C ARG A 387 10.52 -17.58 -11.94
N PRO A 388 9.78 -17.98 -13.01
CA PRO A 388 10.40 -18.71 -14.13
C PRO A 388 11.51 -17.92 -14.81
N TRP A 389 11.38 -16.59 -14.85
CA TRP A 389 12.42 -15.72 -15.38
C TRP A 389 13.66 -15.75 -14.49
N PHE A 390 13.51 -15.54 -13.18
CA PHE A 390 14.66 -15.54 -12.26
C PHE A 390 15.36 -16.90 -12.18
N ASP A 391 14.63 -17.99 -12.30
CA ASP A 391 15.20 -19.35 -12.31
C ASP A 391 16.05 -19.61 -13.56
N SER A 392 15.79 -18.88 -14.66
CA SER A 392 16.59 -18.95 -15.89
C SER A 392 17.89 -18.12 -15.87
N LEU A 393 18.11 -17.29 -14.84
CA LEU A 393 19.25 -16.37 -14.78
C LEU A 393 20.43 -16.99 -14.03
N ASN A 394 21.62 -16.94 -14.65
CA ASN A 394 22.88 -17.31 -14.00
C ASN A 394 23.47 -16.14 -13.19
N VAL A 395 22.78 -15.74 -12.11
CA VAL A 395 23.18 -14.57 -11.29
C VAL A 395 24.52 -14.79 -10.59
N SER A 396 24.91 -16.03 -10.32
CA SER A 396 26.21 -16.40 -9.71
C SER A 396 27.43 -15.91 -10.49
N ASN A 397 27.29 -15.68 -11.81
CA ASN A 397 28.37 -15.13 -12.63
C ASN A 397 28.66 -13.65 -12.33
N PHE A 398 27.74 -12.96 -11.66
CA PHE A 398 27.77 -11.51 -11.46
C PHE A 398 27.78 -11.09 -9.99
N THR A 399 27.79 -12.04 -9.04
CA THR A 399 27.83 -11.75 -7.61
C THR A 399 28.62 -12.81 -6.84
N THR A 400 29.34 -12.37 -5.81
CA THR A 400 30.07 -13.26 -4.90
C THR A 400 29.20 -13.81 -3.77
N TYR A 401 27.94 -13.35 -3.63
CA TYR A 401 27.03 -13.79 -2.58
C TYR A 401 26.09 -14.87 -3.10
N ALA A 402 26.23 -16.08 -2.56
CA ALA A 402 25.34 -17.20 -2.88
C ALA A 402 23.92 -17.05 -2.28
N GLN A 403 23.78 -16.24 -1.23
CA GLN A 403 22.49 -16.02 -0.57
C GLN A 403 21.63 -15.04 -1.37
N GLN A 404 20.37 -15.42 -1.63
CA GLN A 404 19.40 -14.52 -2.25
C GLN A 404 18.81 -13.53 -1.23
N PRO A 405 18.54 -12.26 -1.63
CA PRO A 405 17.85 -11.29 -0.79
C PRO A 405 16.47 -11.78 -0.36
N HIS A 406 16.11 -11.53 0.90
CA HIS A 406 14.79 -11.84 1.41
C HIS A 406 13.69 -11.08 0.63
N PRO A 407 12.54 -11.70 0.28
CA PRO A 407 11.52 -11.05 -0.55
C PRO A 407 10.98 -9.71 0.00
N SER A 408 11.04 -9.49 1.32
CA SER A 408 10.61 -8.24 1.95
C SER A 408 11.55 -7.05 1.70
N THR A 409 12.82 -7.30 1.35
CA THR A 409 13.87 -6.29 1.15
C THR A 409 14.04 -5.86 -0.31
N VAL A 410 13.40 -6.57 -1.24
CA VAL A 410 13.42 -6.26 -2.68
C VAL A 410 12.00 -6.05 -3.23
N ARG A 411 11.94 -5.44 -4.40
CA ARG A 411 10.75 -5.33 -5.25
C ARG A 411 11.11 -5.82 -6.64
N VAL A 412 10.11 -6.32 -7.37
CA VAL A 412 10.31 -6.82 -8.73
C VAL A 412 9.74 -5.81 -9.70
N VAL A 413 10.52 -5.43 -10.70
CA VAL A 413 10.10 -4.58 -11.81
C VAL A 413 9.95 -5.48 -13.04
N SER A 414 8.77 -5.45 -13.65
CA SER A 414 8.47 -6.10 -14.93
C SER A 414 8.68 -5.11 -16.07
N ILE A 415 9.31 -5.58 -17.14
CA ILE A 415 9.62 -4.79 -18.35
C ILE A 415 9.11 -5.61 -19.54
N GLY A 416 8.09 -5.12 -20.23
CA GLY A 416 7.55 -5.73 -21.44
C GLY A 416 7.84 -4.87 -22.66
N GLY A 417 8.43 -5.43 -23.71
CA GLY A 417 8.73 -4.70 -24.94
C GLY A 417 9.49 -5.54 -25.96
N ILE A 418 9.95 -4.91 -27.03
CA ILE A 418 10.83 -5.53 -28.02
C ILE A 418 12.26 -5.66 -27.43
N GLY A 419 12.99 -6.72 -27.74
CA GLY A 419 14.27 -7.08 -27.11
C GLY A 419 15.30 -5.93 -27.04
N GLU A 420 15.49 -5.18 -28.13
CA GLU A 420 16.37 -4.00 -28.16
C GLU A 420 15.94 -2.93 -27.15
N HIS A 421 14.64 -2.65 -27.09
CA HIS A 421 14.07 -1.67 -26.17
C HIS A 421 14.15 -2.13 -24.70
N VAL A 422 13.93 -3.43 -24.47
CA VAL A 422 14.08 -4.04 -23.15
C VAL A 422 15.53 -3.94 -22.68
N GLN A 423 16.50 -4.13 -23.58
CA GLN A 423 17.92 -3.97 -23.27
C GLN A 423 18.25 -2.54 -22.83
N LYS A 424 17.72 -1.54 -23.54
CA LYS A 424 17.85 -0.12 -23.17
C LYS A 424 17.18 0.19 -21.82
N ALA A 425 16.00 -0.37 -21.56
CA ALA A 425 15.30 -0.20 -20.28
C ALA A 425 16.08 -0.80 -19.11
N LEU A 426 16.68 -1.98 -19.29
CA LEU A 426 17.55 -2.60 -18.30
C LEU A 426 18.78 -1.72 -18.00
N GLU A 427 19.37 -1.08 -19.01
CA GLU A 427 20.51 -0.17 -18.83
C GLU A 427 20.13 1.10 -18.04
N LEU A 428 18.98 1.72 -18.34
CA LEU A 428 18.53 2.90 -17.59
C LEU A 428 18.21 2.56 -16.12
N ILE A 429 17.57 1.42 -15.87
CA ILE A 429 17.31 0.95 -14.49
C ILE A 429 18.62 0.63 -13.77
N TYR A 430 19.61 0.07 -14.47
CA TYR A 430 20.95 -0.15 -13.93
C TYR A 430 21.61 1.16 -13.50
N LYS A 431 21.57 2.22 -14.31
CA LYS A 431 22.10 3.55 -13.98
C LYS A 431 21.43 4.16 -12.74
N ILE A 432 20.09 4.05 -12.65
CA ILE A 432 19.32 4.49 -11.46
C ILE A 432 19.82 3.80 -10.18
N LEU A 433 20.12 2.50 -10.26
CA LEU A 433 20.63 1.74 -9.10
C LEU A 433 22.06 2.09 -8.73
N LEU A 434 22.90 2.46 -9.69
CA LEU A 434 24.24 2.96 -9.41
C LEU A 434 24.25 4.36 -8.80
N GLN A 435 23.13 5.09 -8.83
CA GLN A 435 23.03 6.50 -8.44
C GLN A 435 23.92 7.42 -9.31
N GLU A 436 24.25 6.98 -10.52
CA GLU A 436 24.81 7.89 -11.52
C GLU A 436 23.70 8.87 -11.91
N ASN A 437 24.00 10.17 -11.89
CA ASN A 437 23.05 11.20 -12.29
C ASN A 437 22.46 10.84 -13.65
N VAL A 438 21.19 10.47 -13.67
CA VAL A 438 20.41 10.48 -14.91
C VAL A 438 20.14 11.97 -15.16
N HIS A 439 21.09 12.64 -15.80
CA HIS A 439 20.82 13.94 -16.39
C HIS A 439 19.79 13.72 -17.51
N VAL A 440 18.59 14.20 -17.23
CA VAL A 440 17.56 14.54 -18.23
C VAL A 440 17.83 15.98 -18.66
#